data_AF-A0A0K9GWB5-F1
#
_entry.id   AF-A0A0K9GWB5-F1
#
_cell.length_a   1.000
_cell.length_b   1.000
_cell.length_c   1.000
_cell.angle_alpha   90.00
_cell.angle_beta   90.00
_cell.angle_gamma   90.00
#
_symmetry.space_group_name_H-M   'P 1'
#
loop_
_entity.id
_entity.type
_entity.pdbx_description
1 polymer ?
#
loop_
_entity_poly.entity_id
_entity_poly.type
_entity_poly.pdbx_seq_one_letter_code
_entity_poly.pdbx_strand_id
1 'polypeptide(L)' 'MFTYAPLMATIHRKGMKKTDLVNNGVLTSATLAKIGKDELVAMSVLDKICNELECRIEEVVEHVKDDSEPTE' A
#
# COMPACT_ATOMS: atom_id res chain seq x y z
N MET A 1 -9.80 -4.20 9.07
CA MET A 1 -8.58 -3.35 9.04
C MET A 1 -7.99 -3.39 7.63
N PHE A 2 -7.29 -2.34 7.17
CA PHE A 2 -6.58 -2.40 5.87
C PHE A 2 -5.13 -2.81 6.08
N THR A 3 -4.56 -3.52 5.10
CA THR A 3 -3.12 -3.83 5.05
C THR A 3 -2.54 -3.46 3.69
N TYR A 4 -1.27 -3.06 3.67
CA TYR A 4 -0.47 -2.82 2.46
C TYR A 4 0.48 -3.98 2.15
N ALA A 5 0.25 -5.17 2.71
CA ALA A 5 0.98 -6.37 2.31
C ALA A 5 0.96 -6.62 0.78
N PRO A 6 -0.15 -6.41 0.05
CA PRO A 6 -0.17 -6.53 -1.42
C PRO A 6 0.82 -5.59 -2.10
N LEU A 7 0.90 -4.33 -1.65
CA LEU A 7 1.86 -3.36 -2.18
C LEU A 7 3.30 -3.85 -2.05
N MET A 8 3.65 -4.51 -0.94
CA MET A 8 5.00 -5.06 -0.73
C MET A 8 5.32 -6.18 -1.73
N ALA A 9 4.35 -7.07 -1.98
CA ALA A 9 4.48 -8.11 -2.98
C ALA A 9 4.62 -7.51 -4.39
N THR A 10 3.81 -6.51 -4.73
CA THR A 10 3.82 -5.84 -6.04
C THR A 10 5.14 -5.12 -6.31
N ILE A 11 5.65 -4.38 -5.32
CA ILE A 11 6.95 -3.70 -5.39
C ILE A 11 8.08 -4.71 -5.61
N HIS A 12 8.07 -5.83 -4.86
CA HIS A 12 9.08 -6.87 -4.99
C HIS A 12 9.03 -7.55 -6.37
N ARG A 13 7.82 -7.89 -6.84
CA ARG A 13 7.60 -8.48 -8.17
C ARG A 13 8.08 -7.58 -9.31
N LYS A 14 8.01 -6.26 -9.12
CA LYS A 14 8.52 -5.26 -10.08
C LYS A 14 9.98 -4.86 -9.88
N GLY A 15 10.69 -5.48 -8.93
CA GLY A 15 12.11 -5.18 -8.68
C GLY A 15 12.38 -3.79 -8.10
N MET A 16 11.38 -3.14 -7.51
CA MET A 16 11.51 -1.82 -6.89
C MET A 16 11.70 -1.93 -5.37
N LYS A 17 12.11 -0.82 -4.75
CA LYS A 17 12.12 -0.63 -3.31
C LYS A 17 11.05 0.38 -2.91
N LYS A 18 10.56 0.30 -1.67
CA LYS A 18 9.59 1.29 -1.16
C LYS A 18 10.15 2.72 -1.17
N THR A 19 11.47 2.87 -1.04
CA THR A 19 12.17 4.15 -1.14
C THR A 19 12.11 4.74 -2.54
N ASP A 20 11.98 3.91 -3.58
CA ASP A 20 11.90 4.40 -4.97
C ASP A 20 10.59 5.15 -5.21
N LEU A 21 9.50 4.76 -4.55
CA LEU A 21 8.24 5.53 -4.57
C LEU A 21 8.41 6.94 -3.96
N VAL A 22 9.32 7.11 -3.00
CA VAL A 22 9.64 8.45 -2.46
C VAL A 22 10.55 9.21 -3.40
N ASN A 23 11.58 8.55 -3.93
CA ASN A 23 12.53 9.15 -4.88
C ASN A 23 11.84 9.60 -6.18
N ASN A 24 10.83 8.88 -6.63
CA ASN A 24 10.03 9.19 -7.83
C ASN A 24 8.92 10.22 -7.54
N GLY A 25 8.80 10.71 -6.29
CA GLY A 25 7.82 11.73 -5.91
C GLY A 25 6.37 11.24 -5.80
N VAL A 26 6.16 9.92 -5.85
CA VAL A 26 4.84 9.29 -5.68
C VAL A 26 4.37 9.46 -4.24
N LEU A 27 5.28 9.25 -3.29
CA LEU A 27 5.04 9.30 -1.85
C LEU A 27 5.95 10.30 -1.15
N THR A 28 5.49 10.79 0.01
CA THR A 28 6.38 11.45 0.97
C THR A 28 6.92 10.43 1.96
N SER A 29 8.06 10.73 2.60
CA SER A 29 8.62 9.89 3.66
C SER A 29 7.62 9.66 4.81
N ALA A 30 6.78 10.65 5.11
CA ALA A 30 5.72 10.52 6.11
C ALA A 30 4.65 9.51 5.68
N THR A 31 4.18 9.59 4.42
CA THR A 31 3.21 8.64 3.87
C THR A 31 3.77 7.21 3.82
N LEU A 32 5.04 7.05 3.46
CA LEU A 32 5.71 5.75 3.47
C LEU A 32 5.74 5.14 4.89
N ALA A 33 5.99 5.96 5.92
CA ALA A 33 5.95 5.49 7.31
C ALA A 33 4.56 5.02 7.74
N LYS A 34 3.49 5.69 7.28
CA LYS A 34 2.09 5.27 7.52
C LYS A 34 1.79 3.93 6.85
N ILE A 35 2.15 3.79 5.58
CA ILE A 35 2.01 2.53 4.82
C ILE A 35 2.75 1.38 5.51
N GLY A 36 3.95 1.65 6.06
CA GLY A 36 4.72 0.66 6.81
C GLY A 36 4.09 0.22 8.13
N LYS A 37 3.08 0.94 8.64
CA LYS A 37 2.34 0.65 9.86
C LYS A 37 0.88 0.24 9.60
N ASP A 38 0.51 0.01 8.34
CA ASP A 38 -0.87 -0.27 7.94
C ASP A 38 -1.87 0.82 8.36
N GLU A 39 -1.42 2.08 8.42
CA GLU A 39 -2.29 3.23 8.72
C GLU A 39 -3.06 3.70 7.48
N LEU A 40 -4.22 4.32 7.69
CA LEU A 40 -5.02 4.90 6.62
C LEU A 40 -4.29 6.04 5.91
N VAL A 41 -4.29 6.00 4.58
CA VAL A 41 -3.81 7.07 3.71
C VAL A 41 -4.95 7.58 2.83
N ALA A 42 -4.78 8.78 2.26
CA ALA A 42 -5.76 9.34 1.35
C ALA A 42 -5.86 8.51 0.05
N MET A 43 -7.05 8.41 -0.54
CA MET A 43 -7.22 7.69 -1.82
C MET A 43 -6.37 8.28 -2.96
N SER A 44 -6.05 9.58 -2.92
CA SER A 44 -5.14 10.20 -3.89
C SER A 44 -3.72 9.63 -3.83
N VAL A 45 -3.29 9.10 -2.68
CA VAL A 45 -2.02 8.40 -2.55
C VAL A 45 -2.11 7.04 -3.24
N LEU A 46 -3.20 6.32 -3.03
CA LEU A 46 -3.42 5.02 -3.65
C LEU A 46 -3.47 5.13 -5.17
N ASP A 47 -4.15 6.15 -5.70
CA ASP A 47 -4.20 6.45 -7.14
C ASP A 47 -2.81 6.68 -7.73
N LYS A 48 -1.98 7.51 -7.07
CA LYS A 48 -0.59 7.73 -7.49
C LYS A 48 0.24 6.45 -7.51
N ILE A 49 0.10 5.60 -6.49
CA ILE A 49 0.79 4.32 -6.44
C ILE A 49 0.32 3.42 -7.59
N CYS A 50 -1.00 3.33 -7.84
CA CYS A 50 -1.55 2.51 -8.91
C CYS A 50 -1.02 2.95 -10.28
N ASN A 51 -0.94 4.28 -10.51
CA ASN A 51 -0.41 4.86 -11.75
C ASN A 51 1.09 4.62 -11.91
N GLU A 52 1.90 4.84 -10.87
CA GLU A 52 3.35 4.56 -10.92
C GLU A 52 3.63 3.07 -11.15
N LEU A 53 2.91 2.22 -10.43
CA LEU A 53 3.11 0.78 -10.48
C LEU A 53 2.32 0.14 -11.61
N GLU A 54 1.59 0.87 -12.45
CA GLU A 54 0.70 0.34 -13.49
C GLU A 54 -0.04 -0.93 -13.03
N CYS A 55 -0.70 -0.85 -11.88
CA CYS A 55 -1.31 -2.00 -11.21
C CYS A 55 -2.72 -1.66 -10.71
N ARG A 56 -3.46 -2.71 -10.34
CA ARG A 56 -4.81 -2.53 -9.77
C ARG A 56 -4.73 -2.19 -8.30
N ILE A 57 -5.79 -1.56 -7.78
CA ILE A 57 -5.86 -1.18 -6.36
C ILE A 57 -5.77 -2.37 -5.39
N GLU A 58 -6.29 -3.54 -5.79
CA GLU A 58 -6.19 -4.81 -5.06
C GLU A 58 -4.73 -5.28 -4.88
N GLU A 59 -3.82 -4.83 -5.74
CA GLU A 59 -2.39 -5.11 -5.66
C GLU A 59 -1.64 -4.12 -4.76
N VAL A 60 -2.35 -3.12 -4.22
CA VAL A 60 -1.81 -2.08 -3.34
C VAL A 60 -2.34 -2.23 -1.92
N VAL A 61 -3.64 -2.46 -1.76
CA VAL A 61 -4.29 -2.48 -0.46
C VAL A 61 -5.34 -3.59 -0.40
N GLU A 62 -5.43 -4.25 0.76
CA GLU A 62 -6.41 -5.28 1.03
C GLU A 62 -7.17 -4.93 2.32
N HIS A 63 -8.48 -5.18 2.32
CA HIS A 63 -9.27 -5.15 3.54
C HIS A 63 -9.26 -6.52 4.21
N VAL A 64 -8.68 -6.58 5.41
CA VAL A 64 -8.67 -7.76 6.27
C VAL A 64 -9.84 -7.68 7.24
N LYS A 65 -10.57 -8.79 7.40
CA LYS A 65 -11.61 -8.89 8.44
C LYS A 65 -10.96 -8.72 9.82
N ASP A 66 -11.67 -8.05 10.72
CA ASP A 66 -11.27 -8.01 12.12
C ASP A 66 -11.60 -9.37 12.72
N ASP A 67 -10.60 -10.15 13.12
CA ASP A 67 -10.76 -11.52 13.62
C ASP A 67 -11.44 -11.58 15.02
N SER A 68 -12.06 -10.48 15.46
CA SER A 68 -12.75 -10.36 16.74
C SER A 68 -14.22 -10.82 16.69
N GLU A 69 -14.70 -11.39 15.58
CA GLU A 69 -16.02 -12.00 15.51
C GLU A 69 -15.89 -13.51 15.80
N PRO A 70 -16.33 -14.01 16.97
CA PRO A 70 -16.52 -15.44 17.15
C PRO A 70 -17.59 -15.88 16.15
N THR A 71 -17.17 -16.59 15.11
CA THR A 71 -18.08 -17.26 14.19
C THR A 71 -18.93 -18.25 15.00
N GLU A 72 -20.23 -17.98 15.12
CA GLU A 72 -21.26 -18.92 15.60
C GLU A 72 -21.44 -20.10 14.63
#